data_AF-A0AA96N587-F1
#
_entry.id   AF-A0AA96N587-F1
#
_cell.length_a   1.000
_cell.length_b   1.000
_cell.length_c   1.000
_cell.angle_alpha   90.00
_cell.angle_beta   90.00
_cell.angle_gamma   90.00
#
_symmetry.space_group_name_H-M   'P 1'
#
loop_
_entity.id
_entity.type
_entity.pdbx_description
1 polymer ?
#
loop_
_entity_poly.entity_id
_entity_poly.type
_entity_poly.pdbx_seq_one_letter_code
_entity_poly.pdbx_strand_id
1 'polypeptide(L)'
;MNIGEWKMIEIGGSTAIGYVSSIKNHSWHRECVEFTKVGWITNNTIQWRKPTQGIYESSRFHSAAQLLDFYQDKTALIDLALLTRDKEWFEELTVEIF
;
A
#
# COMPACT_ATOMS: atom_id res chain seq x y z
N MET A 1 -13.53 9.26 -1.44
CA MET A 1 -12.21 9.11 -0.82
C MET A 1 -12.33 9.64 0.60
N ASN A 2 -11.80 8.93 1.59
CA ASN A 2 -11.96 9.29 3.01
C ASN A 2 -10.59 9.47 3.69
N ILE A 3 -10.53 10.30 4.74
CA ILE A 3 -9.34 10.40 5.60
C ILE A 3 -9.09 9.04 6.27
N GLY A 4 -7.83 8.61 6.30
CA GLY A 4 -7.40 7.29 6.77
C GLY A 4 -7.47 6.17 5.72
N GLU A 5 -8.10 6.41 4.57
CA GLU A 5 -8.20 5.42 3.50
C GLU A 5 -6.82 5.16 2.88
N TRP A 6 -6.47 3.88 2.70
CA TRP A 6 -5.25 3.48 2.03
C TRP A 6 -5.40 3.59 0.51
N LYS A 7 -4.41 4.22 -0.12
CA LYS A 7 -4.37 4.46 -1.56
C LYS A 7 -2.97 4.22 -2.11
N MET A 8 -2.93 4.09 -3.43
CA MET A 8 -1.70 4.05 -4.21
C MET A 8 -1.65 5.23 -5.18
N ILE A 9 -0.45 5.70 -5.50
CA ILE A 9 -0.22 6.76 -6.48
C ILE A 9 1.07 6.49 -7.26
N GLU A 10 1.05 6.71 -8.56
CA GLU A 10 2.24 6.63 -9.40
C GLU A 10 3.03 7.95 -9.35
N ILE A 11 4.33 7.86 -9.03
CA ILE A 11 5.27 8.98 -8.93
C ILE A 11 6.57 8.57 -9.60
N GLY A 12 6.91 9.22 -10.73
CA GLY A 12 8.20 9.02 -11.40
C GLY A 12 8.45 7.57 -11.85
N GLY A 13 7.41 6.87 -12.30
CA GLY A 13 7.49 5.46 -12.74
C GLY A 13 7.57 4.44 -11.60
N SER A 14 7.36 4.86 -10.35
CA SER A 14 7.22 3.96 -9.20
C SER A 14 5.88 4.19 -8.51
N THR A 15 5.31 3.15 -7.91
CA THR A 15 4.04 3.26 -7.18
C THR A 15 4.31 3.46 -5.69
N ALA A 16 3.82 4.56 -5.13
CA ALA A 16 3.85 4.80 -3.69
C ALA A 16 2.54 4.34 -3.04
N ILE A 17 2.65 3.75 -1.85
CA ILE A 17 1.52 3.31 -1.01
C ILE A 17 1.48 4.17 0.24
N GLY A 18 0.28 4.48 0.70
CA GLY A 18 0.07 5.36 1.84
C GLY A 18 -1.40 5.52 2.19
N TYR A 19 -1.67 6.48 3.06
CA TYR A 19 -3.03 6.81 3.50
C TYR A 19 -3.35 8.28 3.31
N VAL A 20 -4.62 8.56 3.07
CA VAL A 20 -5.17 9.91 2.97
C VAL A 20 -5.10 10.58 4.34
N SER A 21 -4.33 11.64 4.47
CA SER A 21 -4.12 12.37 5.73
C SER A 21 -5.09 13.53 5.89
N SER A 22 -5.46 14.19 4.78
CA SER A 22 -6.45 15.28 4.76
C SER A 22 -6.98 15.48 3.35
N ILE A 23 -8.19 16.03 3.24
CA ILE A 23 -8.83 16.38 1.97
C ILE A 23 -9.03 17.89 1.97
N LYS A 24 -8.38 18.59 1.03
CA LYS A 24 -8.46 20.04 0.86
C LYS A 24 -9.26 20.36 -0.39
N ASN A 25 -10.46 20.92 -0.18
CA ASN A 25 -11.29 21.42 -1.25
C ASN A 25 -10.92 22.87 -1.54
N HIS A 26 -10.17 23.11 -2.63
CA HIS A 26 -10.01 24.45 -3.15
C HIS A 26 -11.20 24.80 -4.05
N SER A 27 -11.82 25.96 -3.78
CA SER A 27 -13.10 26.43 -4.29
C SER A 27 -13.19 26.59 -5.82
N TRP A 28 -12.09 26.38 -6.56
CA TRP A 28 -11.98 26.65 -7.99
C TRP A 28 -11.29 25.53 -8.78
N HIS A 29 -11.77 24.29 -8.61
CA HIS A 29 -11.74 23.20 -9.63
C HIS A 29 -10.91 21.94 -9.38
N ARG A 30 -10.17 21.76 -8.28
CA ARG A 30 -9.56 20.43 -8.00
C ARG A 30 -9.53 20.11 -6.51
N GLU A 31 -10.06 18.94 -6.16
CA GLU A 31 -9.90 18.33 -4.85
C GLU A 31 -8.44 17.89 -4.71
N CYS A 32 -7.72 18.54 -3.80
CA CYS A 32 -6.34 18.21 -3.47
C CYS A 32 -6.32 17.36 -2.22
N VAL A 33 -5.58 16.25 -2.28
CA VAL A 33 -5.51 15.27 -1.21
C VAL A 33 -4.11 15.34 -0.61
N GLU A 34 -4.05 15.56 0.70
CA GLU A 34 -2.83 15.41 1.46
C GLU A 34 -2.64 13.94 1.78
N PHE A 35 -1.52 13.38 1.32
CA PHE A 35 -1.26 11.95 1.32
C PHE A 35 0.08 11.64 2.00
N THR A 36 0.04 10.77 2.99
CA THR A 36 1.24 10.28 3.68
C THR A 36 1.68 8.97 3.05
N LYS A 37 2.79 9.03 2.32
CA LYS A 37 3.44 7.87 1.70
C LYS A 37 4.22 7.12 2.77
N VAL A 38 4.04 5.81 2.86
CA VAL A 38 4.73 4.95 3.85
C VAL A 38 5.51 3.81 3.21
N GLY A 39 5.28 3.54 1.92
CA GLY A 39 5.99 2.49 1.19
C GLY A 39 6.03 2.75 -0.31
N TRP A 40 6.91 2.04 -0.99
CA TRP A 40 7.06 2.07 -2.43
C TRP A 40 7.07 0.65 -2.97
N ILE A 41 6.38 0.42 -4.08
CA ILE A 41 6.45 -0.83 -4.83
C ILE A 41 7.63 -0.71 -5.78
N THR A 42 8.64 -1.54 -5.56
CA THR A 42 9.81 -1.67 -6.44
C THR A 42 10.07 -3.16 -6.62
N ASN A 43 10.22 -3.62 -7.87
CA ASN A 43 10.40 -5.05 -8.18
C ASN A 43 9.37 -5.94 -7.45
N ASN A 44 8.10 -5.57 -7.54
CA ASN A 44 6.98 -6.29 -6.93
C ASN A 44 7.00 -6.45 -5.39
N THR A 45 7.94 -5.81 -4.70
CA THR A 45 8.03 -5.81 -3.24
C THR A 45 7.69 -4.44 -2.68
N ILE A 46 6.99 -4.42 -1.53
CA ILE A 46 6.76 -3.18 -0.81
C ILE A 46 8.01 -2.87 0.02
N GLN A 47 8.71 -1.81 -0.38
CA GLN A 47 9.75 -1.22 0.42
C GLN A 47 9.16 -0.17 1.36
N TRP A 48 9.02 -0.54 2.63
CA TRP A 48 8.60 0.38 3.68
C TRP A 48 9.66 1.45 3.91
N ARG A 49 9.22 2.72 3.99
CA ARG A 49 10.11 3.88 4.18
C ARG A 49 9.54 4.78 5.26
N LYS A 50 10.37 5.72 5.73
CA LYS A 50 9.91 6.76 6.66
C LYS A 50 8.71 7.52 6.05
N PRO A 51 7.61 7.70 6.80
CA PRO A 51 6.43 8.41 6.32
C PRO A 51 6.77 9.80 5.77
N THR A 52 6.31 10.10 4.56
CA THR A 52 6.55 11.38 3.89
C THR A 52 5.26 11.93 3.31
N GLN A 53 4.89 13.14 3.71
CA GLN A 53 3.68 13.81 3.23
C GLN A 53 3.85 14.39 1.81
N GLY A 54 2.74 14.61 1.13
CA GLY A 54 2.69 15.29 -0.16
C GLY A 54 1.25 15.62 -0.54
N ILE A 55 1.06 16.59 -1.42
CA ILE A 55 -0.26 17.01 -1.90
C ILE A 55 -0.39 16.59 -3.36
N TYR A 56 -1.48 15.90 -3.69
CA TYR A 56 -1.74 15.38 -5.03
C TYR A 56 -3.19 15.58 -5.42
N GLU A 57 -3.47 15.60 -6.73
CA GLU A 57 -4.84 15.64 -7.23
C GLU A 57 -5.57 14.32 -6.94
N SER A 58 -6.84 14.39 -6.56
CA SER A 58 -7.65 13.20 -6.20
C SER A 58 -7.75 12.16 -7.34
N SER A 59 -7.65 12.60 -8.60
CA SER A 59 -7.70 11.74 -9.80
C SER A 59 -6.51 10.80 -9.94
N ARG A 60 -5.39 11.04 -9.25
CA ARG A 60 -4.16 10.24 -9.36
C ARG A 60 -4.14 9.01 -8.44
N PHE A 61 -5.16 8.85 -7.60
CA PHE A 61 -5.19 7.79 -6.60
C PHE A 61 -5.88 6.53 -7.11
N HIS A 62 -5.25 5.40 -6.85
CA HIS A 62 -5.80 4.06 -7.08
C HIS A 62 -6.07 3.38 -5.73
N SER A 63 -7.02 2.43 -5.73
CA SER A 63 -7.29 1.64 -4.53
C SER A 63 -6.08 0.80 -4.14
N ALA A 64 -5.72 0.77 -2.85
CA ALA A 64 -4.72 -0.14 -2.31
C ALA A 64 -5.31 -1.46 -1.78
N ALA A 65 -6.64 -1.61 -1.79
CA ALA A 65 -7.34 -2.71 -1.10
C ALA A 65 -6.84 -4.09 -1.52
N GLN A 66 -6.89 -4.42 -2.81
CA GLN A 66 -6.47 -5.73 -3.33
C GLN A 66 -5.02 -6.08 -2.98
N LEU A 67 -4.12 -5.09 -3.01
CA LEU A 67 -2.72 -5.29 -2.64
C LEU A 67 -2.61 -5.61 -1.15
N LEU A 68 -3.25 -4.82 -0.29
CA LEU A 68 -3.20 -5.00 1.15
C LEU A 68 -3.89 -6.30 1.59
N ASP A 69 -5.02 -6.65 0.98
CA ASP A 69 -5.74 -7.90 1.20
C ASP A 69 -4.83 -9.09 0.86
N PHE A 70 -4.17 -9.05 -0.30
CA PHE A 70 -3.21 -10.09 -0.68
C PHE A 70 -2.08 -10.26 0.35
N TYR A 71 -1.49 -9.16 0.85
CA TYR A 71 -0.43 -9.23 1.86
C TYR A 71 -0.96 -9.72 3.22
N GLN A 72 -2.18 -9.35 3.59
CA GLN A 72 -2.82 -9.83 4.82
C GLN A 72 -3.10 -11.34 4.74
N ASP A 73 -3.66 -11.81 3.63
CA ASP A 73 -3.92 -13.24 3.38
C ASP A 73 -2.61 -14.04 3.41
N LYS A 74 -1.57 -13.54 2.74
CA LYS A 74 -0.25 -14.18 2.75
C LYS A 74 0.33 -14.28 4.16
N THR A 75 0.20 -13.23 4.98
CA THR A 75 0.67 -13.24 6.37
C THR A 75 -0.12 -14.26 7.21
N ALA A 76 -1.43 -14.31 7.04
CA ALA A 76 -2.28 -15.30 7.74
C ALA A 76 -1.92 -16.74 7.36
N LEU A 77 -1.59 -17.01 6.09
CA LEU A 77 -1.12 -18.32 5.64
C LEU A 77 0.24 -18.68 6.27
N ILE A 78 1.17 -17.72 6.37
CA ILE A 78 2.47 -17.91 7.04
C ILE A 78 2.28 -18.26 8.52
N ASP A 79 1.40 -17.53 9.22
CA ASP A 79 1.08 -17.81 10.62
C ASP A 79 0.48 -19.22 10.79
N LEU A 80 -0.38 -19.64 9.87
CA LEU A 80 -0.96 -20.98 9.88
C LEU A 80 0.10 -22.07 9.66
N ALA A 81 1.04 -21.85 8.73
CA ALA A 81 2.17 -22.76 8.50
C ALA A 81 3.06 -22.93 9.74
N LEU A 82 3.30 -21.82 10.47
CA LEU A 82 4.03 -21.86 11.74
C LEU A 82 3.26 -22.64 12.82
N LEU A 83 1.94 -22.44 12.92
CA LEU A 83 1.09 -23.15 13.89
C LEU A 83 1.04 -24.67 13.64
N THR A 84 0.98 -25.08 12.37
CA THR A 84 0.99 -26.50 11.97
C THR A 84 2.39 -27.12 11.97
N ARG A 85 3.44 -26.30 12.13
CA ARG A 85 4.85 -26.69 12.03
C ARG A 85 5.20 -27.28 10.66
N ASP A 86 4.50 -26.84 9.63
CA ASP A 86 4.73 -27.25 8.25
C ASP A 86 5.86 -26.41 7.64
N LYS A 87 7.07 -26.97 7.70
CA LYS A 87 8.28 -26.28 7.25
C LYS A 87 8.28 -26.03 5.74
N GLU A 88 7.87 -27.02 4.94
CA GLU A 88 7.89 -26.91 3.47
C GLU A 88 6.92 -25.82 3.02
N TRP A 89 5.71 -25.80 3.59
CA TRP A 89 4.72 -24.78 3.27
C TRP A 89 5.13 -23.37 3.73
N PHE A 90 5.78 -23.25 4.89
CA PHE A 90 6.36 -21.98 5.34
C PHE A 90 7.44 -21.48 4.37
N GLU A 91 8.32 -22.36 3.92
CA GLU A 91 9.36 -22.01 2.94
C GLU A 91 8.73 -21.57 1.60
N GLU A 92 7.73 -22.28 1.08
CA GLU A 92 7.01 -21.88 -0.14
C GLU A 92 6.35 -20.50 -0.03
N LEU A 93 5.70 -20.21 1.11
CA LEU A 93 5.03 -18.93 1.33
C LEU A 93 6.03 -17.78 1.53
N THR A 94 7.22 -18.04 2.07
CA THR A 94 8.22 -17.01 2.36
C THR A 94 9.23 -16.80 1.23
N VAL A 95 9.37 -17.75 0.32
CA VAL A 95 10.12 -17.56 -0.94
C VAL A 95 9.40 -16.50 -1.78
N GLU A 96 10.13 -15.46 -2.19
CA GLU A 96 9.60 -14.35 -2.97
C GLU A 96 9.11 -14.82 -4.34
N ILE A 97 7.79 -14.84 -4.53
CA ILE A 97 7.16 -15.01 -5.84
C ILE A 97 6.21 -13.83 -6.05
N PHE A 98 6.62 -12.87 -6.89
CA PHE A 98 5.73 -12.02 -7.72
C PHE A 98 6.46 -11.50 -8.95
#